data_AF-A0A7V1PXG0-F1
#
_entry.id   AF-A0A7V1PXG0-F1
#
_cell.length_a   1.000
_cell.length_b   1.000
_cell.length_c   1.000
_cell.angle_alpha   90.00
_cell.angle_beta   90.00
_cell.angle_gamma   90.00
#
_symmetry.space_group_name_H-M   'P 1'
#
loop_
_entity.id
_entity.type
_entity.pdbx_description
1 polymer ?
#
loop_
_entity_poly.entity_id
_entity_poly.type
_entity_poly.pdbx_seq_one_letter_code
_entity_poly.pdbx_strand_id
1 'polypeptide(L)'
;MVVNALKELSETDNAQVLLYDSDVADYVKSVTDLNAEGNPSKIGYNTSKSELENYLHHEAINKCYADQNININITEVLDNDDIPLKVATKVYQVRGVSDWNNINPDPVKNEKKQKTKVSQSKKLLNNAAVAKMTVERLKDRNGYDEIRIWLDKIKEYIES
;
A
#
# COMPACT_ATOMS: atom_id res chain seq x y z
N MET A 1 -14.17 13.70 1.43
CA MET A 1 -13.21 14.70 0.91
C MET A 1 -12.44 14.16 -0.29
N VAL A 2 -11.84 12.96 -0.22
CA VAL A 2 -11.13 12.35 -1.36
C VAL A 2 -12.06 12.08 -2.57
N VAL A 3 -13.30 11.63 -2.34
CA VAL A 3 -14.27 11.35 -3.42
C VAL A 3 -14.65 12.60 -4.24
N ASN A 4 -14.70 13.79 -3.63
CA ASN A 4 -15.08 15.01 -4.37
C ASN A 4 -13.94 15.52 -5.26
N ALA A 5 -12.69 15.49 -4.78
CA ALA A 5 -11.54 15.88 -5.57
C ALA A 5 -11.32 14.95 -6.77
N LEU A 6 -11.60 13.65 -6.62
CA LEU A 6 -11.52 12.68 -7.72
C LEU A 6 -12.59 12.90 -8.78
N LYS A 7 -13.82 13.26 -8.37
CA LYS A 7 -14.89 13.62 -9.31
C LYS A 7 -14.53 14.89 -10.11
N GLU A 8 -14.04 15.92 -9.43
CA GLU A 8 -13.61 17.17 -10.06
C GLU A 8 -12.44 16.96 -11.05
N LEU A 9 -11.47 16.10 -10.72
CA LEU A 9 -10.38 15.75 -11.64
C LEU A 9 -10.87 14.93 -12.84
N SER A 10 -11.83 14.01 -12.62
CA SER A 10 -12.43 13.21 -13.69
C SER A 10 -13.24 14.06 -14.69
N GLU A 11 -13.68 15.24 -14.28
CA GLU A 11 -14.38 16.22 -15.13
C GLU A 11 -13.42 17.12 -15.94
N THR A 12 -12.11 17.03 -15.71
CA THR A 12 -11.12 17.75 -16.53
C THR A 12 -10.75 16.97 -17.80
N ASP A 13 -10.49 17.69 -18.89
CA ASP A 13 -9.99 17.13 -20.17
C ASP A 13 -8.51 16.70 -20.11
N ASN A 14 -7.89 16.76 -18.92
CA ASN A 14 -6.51 16.38 -18.74
C ASN A 14 -6.35 14.86 -18.90
N ALA A 15 -5.18 14.47 -19.39
CA ALA A 15 -4.78 13.07 -19.39
C ALA A 15 -4.68 12.53 -17.94
N GLN A 16 -5.27 11.37 -17.68
CA GLN A 16 -5.39 10.80 -16.34
C GLN A 16 -4.97 9.34 -16.30
N VAL A 17 -4.03 9.04 -15.40
CA VAL A 17 -3.68 7.67 -15.01
C VAL A 17 -4.12 7.46 -13.57
N LEU A 18 -5.09 6.56 -13.36
CA LEU A 18 -5.61 6.24 -12.03
C LEU A 18 -5.06 4.90 -11.56
N LEU A 19 -4.49 4.87 -10.35
CA LEU A 19 -3.95 3.66 -9.73
C LEU A 19 -4.68 3.40 -8.43
N TYR A 20 -5.24 2.20 -8.28
CA TYR A 20 -5.95 1.80 -7.07
C TYR A 20 -5.52 0.42 -6.57
N ASP A 21 -5.61 0.23 -5.25
CA ASP A 21 -5.47 -1.09 -4.64
C ASP A 21 -6.59 -2.04 -5.15
N SER A 22 -6.32 -3.34 -5.17
CA SER A 22 -7.26 -4.36 -5.69
C SER A 22 -8.12 -5.01 -4.60
N ASP A 23 -7.77 -4.80 -3.34
CA ASP A 23 -8.50 -5.34 -2.18
C ASP A 23 -9.86 -4.67 -1.93
N VAL A 24 -10.11 -3.50 -2.53
CA VAL A 24 -11.40 -2.79 -2.47
C VAL A 24 -12.20 -3.01 -3.75
N ALA A 25 -13.30 -3.75 -3.64
CA ALA A 25 -14.18 -4.07 -4.78
C ALA A 25 -14.69 -2.83 -5.54
N ASP A 26 -15.02 -1.75 -4.82
CA ASP A 26 -15.45 -0.50 -5.44
C ASP A 26 -14.34 0.14 -6.30
N TYR A 27 -13.08 -0.02 -5.92
CA TYR A 27 -11.94 0.48 -6.71
C TYR A 27 -11.75 -0.33 -7.99
N VAL A 28 -11.85 -1.66 -7.88
CA VAL A 28 -11.81 -2.56 -9.06
C VAL A 28 -12.94 -2.25 -10.03
N LYS A 29 -14.16 -2.04 -9.50
CA LYS A 29 -15.29 -1.60 -10.32
C LYS A 29 -15.05 -0.25 -10.97
N SER A 30 -14.54 0.74 -10.23
CA SER A 30 -14.27 2.08 -10.75
C SER A 30 -13.27 2.06 -11.90
N VAL A 31 -12.20 1.26 -11.80
CA VAL A 31 -11.22 1.09 -12.89
C VAL A 31 -11.85 0.40 -14.10
N THR A 32 -12.66 -0.63 -13.87
CA THR A 32 -13.35 -1.36 -14.94
C THR A 32 -14.29 -0.44 -15.70
N ASP A 33 -15.12 0.32 -15.00
CA ASP A 33 -16.06 1.27 -15.58
C ASP A 33 -15.33 2.36 -16.38
N LEU A 34 -14.28 2.95 -15.80
CA LEU A 34 -13.46 3.98 -16.45
C LEU A 34 -12.84 3.48 -17.76
N ASN A 35 -12.23 2.29 -17.74
CA ASN A 35 -11.60 1.72 -18.94
C ASN A 35 -12.64 1.35 -20.01
N ALA A 36 -13.88 1.02 -19.61
CA ALA A 36 -14.98 0.76 -20.53
C ALA A 36 -15.52 2.01 -21.24
N GLU A 37 -15.26 3.21 -20.73
CA GLU A 37 -15.61 4.48 -21.40
C GLU A 37 -14.85 4.65 -22.73
N GLY A 38 -13.70 4.00 -22.90
CA GLY A 38 -12.90 4.07 -24.13
C GLY A 38 -12.29 5.45 -24.39
N ASN A 39 -12.15 6.28 -23.35
CA ASN A 39 -11.54 7.60 -23.46
C ASN A 39 -10.00 7.47 -23.61
N PRO A 40 -9.39 7.89 -24.74
CA PRO A 40 -7.96 7.71 -24.98
C PRO A 40 -7.07 8.53 -24.04
N SER A 41 -7.60 9.56 -23.38
CA SER A 41 -6.89 10.38 -22.41
C SER A 41 -7.02 9.85 -20.98
N LYS A 42 -7.70 8.72 -20.74
CA LYS A 42 -7.92 8.19 -19.40
C LYS A 42 -7.62 6.70 -19.35
N ILE A 43 -6.95 6.26 -18.29
CA ILE A 43 -6.73 4.84 -18.05
C ILE A 43 -6.60 4.56 -16.56
N GLY A 44 -7.19 3.45 -16.13
CA GLY A 44 -7.12 2.96 -14.76
C GLY A 44 -6.36 1.63 -14.68
N TYR A 45 -5.63 1.45 -13.58
CA TYR A 45 -5.02 0.18 -13.20
C TYR A 45 -5.38 -0.15 -11.75
N ASN A 46 -5.62 -1.44 -11.50
CA ASN A 46 -5.57 -1.98 -10.15
C ASN A 46 -4.21 -2.66 -9.91
N THR A 47 -3.75 -2.67 -8.67
CA THR A 47 -2.57 -3.46 -8.27
C THR A 47 -2.82 -4.96 -8.47
N SER A 48 -1.83 -5.71 -8.93
CA SER A 48 -1.90 -7.17 -8.99
C SER A 48 -1.85 -7.83 -7.60
N LYS A 49 -1.29 -7.11 -6.62
CA LYS A 49 -1.28 -7.47 -5.19
C LYS A 49 -2.41 -6.75 -4.44
N SER A 50 -2.72 -7.16 -3.22
CA SER A 50 -3.85 -6.61 -2.46
C SER A 50 -3.75 -5.10 -2.24
N GLU A 51 -2.62 -4.59 -1.74
CA GLU A 51 -2.34 -3.16 -1.55
C GLU A 51 -0.89 -2.82 -1.97
N LEU A 52 -0.57 -1.53 -2.14
CA LEU A 52 0.79 -1.06 -2.45
C LEU A 52 1.84 -1.53 -1.43
N GLU A 53 1.48 -1.68 -0.15
CA GLU A 53 2.37 -2.19 0.89
C GLU A 53 2.82 -3.64 0.61
N ASN A 54 2.04 -4.43 -0.13
CA ASN A 54 2.44 -5.78 -0.53
C ASN A 54 3.62 -5.77 -1.51
N TYR A 55 4.03 -4.65 -2.10
CA TYR A 55 5.23 -4.58 -2.94
C TYR A 55 6.52 -4.38 -2.12
N LEU A 56 6.41 -4.08 -0.82
CA LEU A 56 7.58 -3.88 0.05
C LEU A 56 8.32 -5.19 0.31
N HIS A 57 9.63 -5.20 0.08
CA HIS A 57 10.47 -6.34 0.43
C HIS A 57 10.68 -6.43 1.94
N HIS A 58 10.61 -7.63 2.51
CA HIS A 58 10.70 -7.85 3.96
C HIS A 58 11.98 -7.24 4.58
N GLU A 59 13.12 -7.29 3.89
CA GLU A 59 14.33 -6.62 4.35
C GLU A 59 14.24 -5.08 4.38
N ALA A 60 13.46 -4.45 3.50
CA ALA A 60 13.25 -3.01 3.53
C ALA A 60 12.45 -2.62 4.78
N ILE A 61 11.42 -3.43 5.08
CA ILE A 61 10.62 -3.31 6.31
C ILE A 61 11.50 -3.51 7.55
N ASN A 62 12.29 -4.59 7.61
CA ASN A 62 13.18 -4.84 8.75
C ASN A 62 14.20 -3.72 8.96
N LYS A 63 14.80 -3.20 7.87
CA LYS A 63 15.76 -2.09 7.95
C LYS A 63 15.11 -0.81 8.51
N CYS A 64 13.89 -0.46 8.10
CA CYS A 64 13.26 0.77 8.60
C CYS A 64 12.92 0.71 10.10
N TYR A 65 12.59 -0.46 10.62
CA TYR A 65 12.37 -0.65 12.06
C TYR A 65 13.68 -0.79 12.85
N ALA A 66 14.71 -1.38 12.25
CA ALA A 66 16.04 -1.41 12.84
C ALA A 66 16.60 0.00 13.07
N ASP A 67 16.35 0.95 12.14
CA ASP A 67 16.70 2.37 12.33
C ASP A 67 16.01 3.01 13.55
N GLN A 68 14.91 2.43 14.03
CA GLN A 68 14.20 2.85 15.26
C GLN A 68 14.58 2.02 16.50
N ASN A 69 15.63 1.21 16.42
CA ASN A 69 16.02 0.24 17.45
C ASN A 69 14.93 -0.81 17.75
N ILE A 70 14.17 -1.23 16.74
CA ILE A 70 13.13 -2.26 16.86
C ILE A 70 13.47 -3.40 15.90
N ASN A 71 13.77 -4.58 16.44
CA ASN A 71 14.07 -5.74 15.61
C ASN A 71 12.86 -6.68 15.46
N ILE A 72 12.13 -6.56 14.35
CA ILE A 72 10.92 -7.34 14.08
C ILE A 72 11.14 -8.64 13.31
N ASN A 73 12.27 -8.83 12.64
CA ASN A 73 12.64 -10.06 11.92
C ASN A 73 11.52 -10.67 11.06
N ILE A 74 10.89 -9.88 10.18
CA ILE A 74 9.94 -10.41 9.18
C ILE A 74 10.74 -11.14 8.10
N THR A 75 10.39 -12.40 7.84
CA THR A 75 11.08 -13.26 6.87
C THR A 75 10.37 -13.33 5.52
N GLU A 76 9.07 -12.99 5.49
CA GLU A 76 8.21 -13.19 4.32
C GLU A 76 7.10 -12.13 4.30
N VAL A 77 6.78 -11.68 3.09
CA VAL A 77 5.61 -10.85 2.79
C VAL A 77 4.87 -11.48 1.62
N LEU A 78 3.62 -11.89 1.84
CA LEU A 78 2.78 -12.45 0.79
C LEU A 78 2.01 -11.35 0.05
N ASP A 79 1.54 -11.68 -1.14
CA ASP A 79 0.88 -10.74 -2.05
C ASP A 79 -0.53 -10.33 -1.57
N ASN A 80 -1.11 -11.09 -0.64
CA ASN A 80 -2.44 -10.88 -0.06
C ASN A 80 -2.45 -10.73 1.47
N ASP A 81 -1.28 -10.56 2.09
CA ASP A 81 -1.17 -10.25 3.51
C ASP A 81 -1.68 -8.81 3.76
N ASP A 82 -2.31 -8.56 4.91
CA ASP A 82 -2.43 -7.21 5.48
C ASP A 82 -1.08 -6.81 6.10
N ILE A 83 -0.24 -6.12 5.32
CA ILE A 83 1.14 -5.80 5.71
C ILE A 83 1.18 -4.86 6.92
N PRO A 84 0.39 -3.77 6.96
CA PRO A 84 0.28 -2.92 8.13
C PRO A 84 -0.08 -3.69 9.41
N LEU A 85 -1.04 -4.63 9.36
CA LEU A 85 -1.44 -5.43 10.51
C LEU A 85 -0.34 -6.41 10.94
N LYS A 86 0.25 -7.14 9.98
CA LYS A 86 1.34 -8.10 10.23
C LYS A 86 2.51 -7.41 10.91
N VAL A 87 2.92 -6.25 10.40
CA VAL A 87 4.00 -5.43 10.95
C VAL A 87 3.63 -4.89 12.33
N ALA A 88 2.44 -4.29 12.50
CA ALA A 88 2.01 -3.73 13.77
C ALA A 88 1.99 -4.78 14.89
N THR A 89 1.49 -5.97 14.57
CA THR A 89 1.46 -7.12 15.48
C THR A 89 2.87 -7.52 15.89
N LYS A 90 3.81 -7.61 14.93
CA LYS A 90 5.19 -8.00 15.21
C LYS A 90 5.93 -6.95 16.05
N VAL A 91 5.77 -5.67 15.73
CA VAL A 91 6.30 -4.55 16.53
C VAL A 91 5.78 -4.59 17.97
N TYR A 92 4.50 -4.92 18.15
CA TYR A 92 3.89 -5.01 19.47
C TYR A 92 4.46 -6.17 20.29
N GLN A 93 4.59 -7.34 19.66
CA GLN A 93 5.16 -8.55 20.29
C GLN A 93 6.59 -8.32 20.78
N VAL A 94 7.46 -7.68 19.99
CA VAL A 94 8.86 -7.45 20.38
C VAL A 94 9.03 -6.42 21.49
N ARG A 95 8.00 -5.61 21.78
CA ARG A 95 7.98 -4.63 22.87
C ARG A 95 7.49 -5.22 24.21
N GLY A 96 7.29 -6.53 24.30
CA GLY A 96 7.06 -7.23 25.56
C GLY A 96 5.60 -7.30 26.02
N VAL A 97 4.62 -7.11 25.12
CA VAL A 97 3.21 -7.39 25.42
C VAL A 97 2.71 -8.48 24.46
N SER A 98 2.30 -9.61 25.02
CA SER A 98 2.15 -10.86 24.27
C SER A 98 0.82 -10.98 23.51
N ASP A 99 -0.26 -10.35 23.99
CA ASP A 99 -1.58 -10.52 23.40
C ASP A 99 -2.02 -9.30 22.59
N TRP A 100 -1.83 -9.37 21.27
CA TRP A 100 -2.33 -8.36 20.32
C TRP A 100 -3.85 -8.22 20.36
N ASN A 101 -4.59 -9.27 20.70
CA ASN A 101 -6.05 -9.25 20.74
C ASN A 101 -6.57 -8.61 22.04
N ASN A 102 -5.72 -8.43 23.04
CA ASN A 102 -6.08 -7.86 24.34
C ASN A 102 -5.07 -6.79 24.81
N ILE A 103 -4.87 -5.77 23.98
CA ILE A 103 -4.03 -4.60 24.31
C ILE A 103 -4.77 -3.58 25.18
N ASN A 104 -6.06 -3.79 25.41
CA ASN A 104 -6.90 -3.06 26.33
C ASN A 104 -8.04 -3.96 26.85
N PRO A 105 -8.33 -3.95 28.17
CA PRO A 105 -9.48 -4.70 28.71
C PRO A 105 -10.84 -4.21 28.19
N ASP A 106 -10.94 -2.95 27.75
CA ASP A 106 -12.14 -2.39 27.14
C ASP A 106 -12.17 -2.72 25.64
N PRO A 107 -13.17 -3.46 25.12
CA PRO A 107 -13.20 -3.91 23.72
C PRO A 107 -13.16 -2.79 22.69
N VAL A 108 -13.85 -1.68 22.95
CA VAL A 108 -13.89 -0.52 22.03
C VAL A 108 -12.54 0.18 22.01
N LYS A 109 -11.92 0.34 23.19
CA LYS A 109 -10.57 0.92 23.27
C LYS A 109 -9.50 -0.05 22.76
N ASN A 110 -9.74 -1.35 22.80
CA ASN A 110 -8.86 -2.37 22.25
C ASN A 110 -8.77 -2.23 20.73
N GLU A 111 -9.91 -2.25 20.05
CA GLU A 111 -10.01 -2.08 18.59
C GLU A 111 -9.41 -0.73 18.16
N LYS A 112 -9.73 0.36 18.86
CA LYS A 112 -9.18 1.70 18.58
C LYS A 112 -7.65 1.73 18.69
N LYS A 113 -7.09 1.08 19.72
CA LYS A 113 -5.62 1.00 19.88
C LYS A 113 -4.98 0.13 18.80
N GLN A 114 -5.61 -0.97 18.39
CA GLN A 114 -5.10 -1.83 17.32
C GLN A 114 -5.06 -1.03 16.02
N LYS A 115 -6.16 -0.40 15.63
CA LYS A 115 -6.25 0.51 14.46
C LYS A 115 -5.20 1.61 14.49
N THR A 116 -4.96 2.20 15.67
CA THR A 116 -3.91 3.22 15.82
C THR A 116 -2.51 2.67 15.53
N LYS A 117 -2.18 1.47 16.03
CA LYS A 117 -0.88 0.81 15.78
C LYS A 117 -0.72 0.37 14.33
N VAL A 118 -1.77 -0.14 13.71
CA VAL A 118 -1.81 -0.46 12.28
C VAL A 118 -1.56 0.79 11.43
N SER A 119 -2.26 1.89 11.73
CA SER A 119 -2.07 3.17 11.04
C SER A 119 -0.65 3.73 11.21
N GLN A 120 -0.07 3.63 12.41
CA GLN A 120 1.33 4.01 12.66
C GLN A 120 2.31 3.18 11.82
N SER A 121 2.06 1.87 11.71
CA SER A 121 2.87 0.96 10.90
C SER A 121 2.75 1.32 9.42
N LYS A 122 1.53 1.51 8.90
CA LYS A 122 1.28 1.95 7.51
C LYS A 122 2.01 3.25 7.17
N LYS A 123 1.96 4.24 8.08
CA LYS A 123 2.71 5.50 7.91
C LYS A 123 4.22 5.27 7.82
N LEU A 124 4.79 4.41 8.66
CA LEU A 124 6.22 4.14 8.60
C LEU A 124 6.61 3.35 7.35
N LEU A 125 5.77 2.40 6.93
CA LEU A 125 5.95 1.64 5.71
C LEU A 125 6.01 2.56 4.49
N ASN A 126 5.01 3.45 4.34
CA ASN A 126 4.86 4.31 3.15
C ASN A 126 5.88 5.44 3.07
N ASN A 127 6.64 5.69 4.14
CA ASN A 127 7.71 6.70 4.15
C ASN A 127 9.09 6.04 4.24
N ALA A 128 9.36 5.37 5.36
CA ALA A 128 10.71 4.88 5.66
C ALA A 128 11.01 3.53 5.00
N ALA A 129 10.06 2.60 4.92
CA ALA A 129 10.33 1.31 4.27
C ALA A 129 10.46 1.47 2.75
N VAL A 130 9.62 2.28 2.12
CA VAL A 130 9.73 2.63 0.69
C VAL A 130 11.10 3.22 0.37
N ALA A 131 11.63 4.13 1.20
CA ALA A 131 12.96 4.71 1.00
C ALA A 131 14.11 3.68 1.10
N LYS A 132 13.85 2.48 1.63
CA LYS A 132 14.82 1.37 1.67
C LYS A 132 14.62 0.39 0.51
N MET A 133 13.63 0.57 -0.35
CA MET A 133 13.46 -0.29 -1.53
C MET A 133 14.58 -0.05 -2.53
N THR A 134 14.89 -1.10 -3.30
CA THR A 134 15.81 -1.04 -4.43
C THR A 134 15.15 -1.71 -5.63
N VAL A 135 15.74 -1.55 -6.82
CA VAL A 135 15.26 -2.22 -8.03
C VAL A 135 15.29 -3.74 -7.86
N GLU A 136 16.33 -4.28 -7.24
CA GLU A 136 16.49 -5.72 -6.98
C GLU A 136 15.38 -6.23 -6.06
N ARG A 137 15.08 -5.50 -4.99
CA ARG A 137 14.00 -5.82 -4.04
C ARG A 137 12.63 -5.78 -4.69
N LEU A 138 12.42 -4.83 -5.58
CA LEU A 138 11.16 -4.71 -6.30
C LEU A 138 11.01 -5.82 -7.36
N LYS A 139 12.10 -6.22 -8.02
CA LYS A 139 12.13 -7.38 -8.92
C LYS A 139 11.85 -8.68 -8.17
N ASP A 140 12.46 -8.88 -7.01
CA ASP A 140 12.24 -10.06 -6.17
C ASP A 140 10.78 -10.18 -5.70
N ARG A 141 10.10 -9.04 -5.48
CA ARG A 141 8.65 -9.00 -5.20
C ARG A 141 7.75 -9.08 -6.43
N ASN A 142 8.31 -9.34 -7.62
CA ASN A 142 7.60 -9.35 -8.90
C ASN A 142 6.81 -8.04 -9.15
N GLY A 143 7.32 -6.91 -8.65
CA GLY A 143 6.66 -5.60 -8.75
C GLY A 143 7.25 -4.69 -9.82
N TYR A 144 8.45 -5.00 -10.32
CA TYR A 144 9.20 -4.07 -11.17
C TYR A 144 8.49 -3.81 -12.50
N ASP A 145 8.08 -4.87 -13.20
CA ASP A 145 7.47 -4.75 -14.52
C ASP A 145 6.11 -4.05 -14.44
N GLU A 146 5.33 -4.33 -13.40
CA GLU A 146 4.02 -3.71 -13.19
C GLU A 146 4.14 -2.20 -12.87
N ILE A 147 5.01 -1.83 -11.93
CA ILE A 147 5.25 -0.41 -11.63
C ILE A 147 5.80 0.31 -12.87
N ARG A 148 6.67 -0.34 -13.63
CA ARG A 148 7.19 0.20 -14.89
C ARG A 148 6.06 0.45 -15.90
N ILE A 149 5.09 -0.45 -16.05
CA ILE A 149 3.92 -0.25 -16.91
C ILE A 149 3.18 1.03 -16.53
N TRP A 150 2.94 1.26 -15.24
CA TRP A 150 2.24 2.46 -14.76
C TRP A 150 3.04 3.73 -15.07
N LEU A 151 4.35 3.72 -14.82
CA LEU A 151 5.22 4.87 -15.07
C LEU A 151 5.40 5.15 -16.57
N ASP A 152 5.53 4.11 -17.39
CA ASP A 152 5.63 4.24 -18.85
C ASP A 152 4.33 4.86 -19.42
N LYS A 153 3.16 4.48 -18.88
CA LYS A 153 1.88 5.07 -19.29
C LYS A 153 1.75 6.54 -18.87
N ILE A 154 2.20 6.90 -17.66
CA ILE A 154 2.23 8.30 -17.22
C ILE A 154 3.14 9.11 -18.15
N LYS A 155 4.31 8.57 -18.51
CA LYS A 155 5.23 9.22 -19.45
C LYS A 155 4.60 9.44 -20.82
N GLU A 156 3.92 8.43 -21.37
CA GLU A 156 3.20 8.52 -22.64
C GLU A 156 2.21 9.70 -22.66
N TYR A 157 1.46 9.90 -21.58
CA TYR A 157 0.48 11.00 -21.46
C TYR A 157 1.10 12.38 -21.22
N ILE A 158 2.36 12.45 -20.77
CA ILE A 158 3.09 13.72 -20.61
C ILE A 158 3.75 14.14 -21.92
N GLU A 159 4.16 13.17 -22.74
CA GLU A 159 4.88 13.40 -24.00
C GLU A 159 3.94 13.52 -25.22
N SER A 160 2.65 13.19 -25.07
CA SER A 160 1.60 13.35 -26.08
C SER A 160 1.09 14.79 -26.20
#